data_AF-A0A352V2N5-F1
#
_entry.id   AF-A0A352V2N5-F1
#
_cell.length_a   1.000
_cell.length_b   1.000
_cell.length_c   1.000
_cell.angle_alpha   90.00
_cell.angle_beta   90.00
_cell.angle_gamma   90.00
#
_symmetry.space_group_name_H-M   'P 1'
#
loop_
_entity.id
_entity.type
_entity.pdbx_description
1 polymer ?
#
loop_
_entity_poly.entity_id
_entity_poly.type
_entity_poly.pdbx_seq_one_letter_code
_entity_poly.pdbx_strand_id
1 'polypeptide(L)'
;MSLSSYSRAAYNIGEELRALLRDEAYGPFLASLSASSALTVCEFRRDNVELVRKVATAQPKPRLKHLDKLPVEARFWTIAAAAQMAFEASAVIDAAEIHLRTGGSYRSMIAEAEQVLLAPHSREEVDWPFPTPSPFPHPDDAEDDE
;
A
#
# COMPACT_ATOMS: atom_id res chain seq x y z
N MET A 1 14.60 14.84 13.98
CA MET A 1 13.76 14.38 12.86
C MET A 1 12.38 14.11 13.42
N SER A 2 11.33 14.66 12.81
CA SER A 2 9.93 14.35 13.16
C SER A 2 9.52 13.00 12.56
N LEU A 3 8.48 12.38 13.12
CA LEU A 3 7.91 11.14 12.57
C LEU A 3 7.31 11.38 11.17
N SER A 4 6.83 12.60 10.90
CA SER A 4 6.33 13.03 9.59
C SER A 4 7.33 12.89 8.44
N SER A 5 8.63 12.97 8.71
CA SER A 5 9.65 12.71 7.67
C SER A 5 9.68 11.24 7.26
N TYR A 6 9.49 10.33 8.22
CA TYR A 6 9.43 8.89 7.99
C TYR A 6 8.10 8.48 7.36
N SER A 7 6.97 9.09 7.78
CA SER A 7 5.69 8.86 7.12
C SER A 7 5.76 9.22 5.64
N ARG A 8 6.25 10.42 5.30
CA ARG A 8 6.38 10.85 3.90
C ARG A 8 7.30 9.92 3.10
N ALA A 9 8.39 9.46 3.71
CA ALA A 9 9.29 8.50 3.05
C ALA A 9 8.59 7.15 2.77
N ALA A 10 7.80 6.65 3.72
CA ALA A 10 7.01 5.43 3.55
C ALA A 10 5.95 5.59 2.45
N TYR A 11 5.22 6.72 2.45
CA TYR A 11 4.26 7.06 1.40
C TYR A 11 4.89 7.07 0.01
N ASN A 12 6.06 7.73 -0.14
CA ASN A 12 6.78 7.79 -1.41
C ASN A 12 7.20 6.40 -1.91
N ILE A 13 7.60 5.49 -1.02
CA ILE A 13 7.89 4.10 -1.39
C ILE A 13 6.63 3.39 -1.91
N GLY A 14 5.48 3.63 -1.26
CA GLY A 14 4.18 3.14 -1.72
C GLY A 14 3.84 3.62 -3.14
N GLU A 15 4.00 4.91 -3.41
CA GLU A 15 3.79 5.50 -4.74
C GLU A 15 4.75 4.96 -5.80
N GLU A 16 6.03 4.81 -5.47
CA GLU A 16 7.03 4.19 -6.38
C GLU A 16 6.62 2.77 -6.78
N LEU A 17 6.20 1.95 -5.81
CA LEU A 17 5.76 0.58 -6.05
C LEU A 17 4.44 0.54 -6.82
N ARG A 18 3.49 1.41 -6.49
CA ARG A 18 2.22 1.57 -7.21
C ARG A 18 2.43 1.96 -8.67
N ALA A 19 3.42 2.81 -8.97
CA ALA A 19 3.75 3.18 -10.34
C ALA A 19 4.21 1.96 -11.17
N LEU A 20 4.90 0.99 -10.56
CA LEU A 20 5.30 -0.24 -11.24
C LEU A 20 4.11 -1.11 -11.64
N LEU A 21 2.99 -1.03 -10.91
CA LEU A 21 1.79 -1.81 -11.24
C LEU A 21 1.11 -1.38 -12.54
N ARG A 22 1.51 -0.24 -13.13
CA ARG A 22 1.00 0.27 -14.42
C ARG A 22 1.65 -0.39 -15.64
N ASP A 23 2.57 -1.33 -15.45
CA ASP A 23 3.16 -2.12 -16.53
C ASP A 23 2.07 -2.93 -17.26
N GLU A 24 2.07 -2.89 -18.58
CA GLU A 24 1.09 -3.58 -19.43
C GLU A 24 1.02 -5.09 -19.14
N ALA A 25 2.15 -5.69 -18.75
CA ALA A 25 2.22 -7.11 -18.39
C ALA A 25 1.34 -7.48 -17.18
N TYR A 26 0.91 -6.48 -16.40
CA TYR A 26 0.06 -6.68 -15.22
C TYR A 26 -1.44 -6.50 -15.48
N GLY A 27 -1.84 -6.06 -16.67
CA GLY A 27 -3.24 -5.83 -17.04
C GLY A 27 -4.20 -6.96 -16.64
N PRO A 28 -3.89 -8.25 -16.94
CA PRO A 28 -4.75 -9.37 -16.57
C PRO A 28 -4.96 -9.52 -15.05
N PHE A 29 -3.94 -9.22 -14.25
CA PHE A 29 -4.00 -9.36 -12.79
C PHE A 29 -4.71 -8.17 -12.13
N LEU A 30 -4.58 -6.96 -12.70
CA LEU A 30 -5.33 -5.78 -12.26
C LEU A 30 -6.85 -6.01 -12.36
N ALA A 31 -7.31 -6.60 -13.45
CA ALA A 31 -8.72 -6.94 -13.64
C ALA A 31 -9.19 -7.99 -12.62
N SER A 32 -8.41 -9.06 -12.43
CA SER A 32 -8.70 -10.10 -11.43
C SER A 32 -8.77 -9.53 -10.02
N LEU A 33 -7.88 -8.58 -9.71
CA LEU A 33 -7.81 -8.00 -8.39
C LEU A 33 -8.92 -6.98 -8.12
N SER A 34 -9.34 -6.24 -9.13
CA SER A 34 -10.51 -5.34 -9.03
C SER A 34 -11.80 -6.12 -8.76
N ALA A 35 -11.86 -7.38 -9.20
CA ALA A 35 -12.94 -8.31 -8.89
C ALA A 35 -12.76 -9.07 -7.55
N SER A 36 -11.62 -8.89 -6.88
CA SER A 36 -11.27 -9.61 -5.65
C SER A 36 -11.42 -8.71 -4.42
N SER A 37 -11.71 -9.32 -3.27
CA SER A 37 -11.77 -8.57 -2.01
C SER A 37 -10.37 -8.15 -1.56
N ALA A 38 -10.33 -7.10 -0.73
CA ALA A 38 -9.12 -6.62 -0.10
C ALA A 38 -8.33 -7.72 0.67
N LEU A 39 -9.03 -8.74 1.15
CA LEU A 39 -8.44 -9.85 1.89
C LEU A 39 -7.41 -10.64 1.09
N THR A 40 -7.53 -10.68 -0.25
CA THR A 40 -6.64 -11.46 -1.12
C THR A 40 -5.19 -11.03 -0.99
N VAL A 41 -4.94 -9.71 -0.92
CA VAL A 41 -3.58 -9.16 -0.80
C VAL A 41 -3.06 -9.36 0.62
N CYS A 42 -3.93 -9.24 1.63
CA CYS A 42 -3.59 -9.53 3.02
C CYS A 42 -3.17 -10.99 3.22
N GLU A 43 -3.88 -11.94 2.60
CA GLU A 43 -3.53 -13.36 2.61
C GLU A 43 -2.19 -13.61 1.92
N PHE A 44 -2.00 -13.10 0.71
CA PHE A 44 -0.71 -13.20 0.01
C PHE A 44 0.43 -12.64 0.85
N ARG A 45 0.24 -11.45 1.46
CA ARG A 45 1.24 -10.80 2.32
C ARG A 45 1.57 -11.65 3.54
N ARG A 46 0.58 -12.25 4.19
CA ARG A 46 0.79 -13.12 5.36
C ARG A 46 1.65 -14.31 4.97
N ASP A 47 1.36 -14.93 3.83
CA ASP A 47 2.04 -16.15 3.39
C ASP A 47 3.45 -15.84 2.82
N ASN A 48 3.71 -14.59 2.40
CA ASN A 48 4.96 -14.14 1.78
C ASN A 48 5.65 -13.00 2.56
N VAL A 49 5.43 -12.90 3.87
CA VAL A 49 5.79 -11.71 4.67
C VAL A 49 7.26 -11.29 4.53
N GLU A 50 8.18 -12.26 4.50
CA GLU A 50 9.61 -11.99 4.37
C GLU A 50 9.98 -11.40 3.01
N LEU A 51 9.38 -11.91 1.94
CA LEU A 51 9.58 -11.38 0.58
C LEU A 51 9.00 -9.98 0.45
N VAL A 52 7.77 -9.78 0.91
CA VAL A 52 7.06 -8.49 0.87
C VAL A 52 7.83 -7.43 1.66
N ARG A 53 8.22 -7.74 2.90
CA ARG A 53 9.04 -6.85 3.73
C ARG A 53 10.33 -6.48 3.02
N LYS A 54 11.02 -7.47 2.45
CA LYS A 54 12.29 -7.24 1.75
C LYS A 54 12.13 -6.28 0.56
N VAL A 55 11.04 -6.38 -0.20
CA VAL A 55 10.76 -5.46 -1.31
C VAL A 55 10.40 -4.06 -0.81
N ALA A 56 9.55 -3.97 0.21
CA ALA A 56 9.11 -2.69 0.80
C ALA A 56 10.27 -1.90 1.42
N THR A 57 11.25 -2.57 2.03
CA THR A 57 12.38 -1.89 2.72
C THR A 57 13.65 -1.80 1.88
N ALA A 58 13.70 -2.43 0.70
CA ALA A 58 14.87 -2.38 -0.16
C ALA A 58 15.01 -1.03 -0.86
N GLN A 59 16.27 -0.63 -1.07
CA GLN A 59 16.63 0.45 -1.99
C GLN A 59 16.17 0.11 -3.43
N PRO A 60 15.94 1.11 -4.31
CA PRO A 60 15.35 0.88 -5.64
C PRO A 60 16.08 -0.16 -6.49
N LYS A 61 17.42 -0.07 -6.60
CA LYS A 61 18.21 -1.02 -7.40
C LYS A 61 18.14 -2.47 -6.86
N PRO A 62 18.40 -2.73 -5.57
CA PRO A 62 18.19 -4.06 -4.99
C PRO A 62 16.75 -4.58 -5.11
N ARG A 63 15.75 -3.71 -4.95
CA ARG A 63 14.33 -4.06 -5.05
C ARG A 63 13.99 -4.65 -6.42
N LEU A 64 14.38 -3.97 -7.50
CA LEU A 64 14.17 -4.44 -8.87
C LEU A 64 14.83 -5.81 -9.09
N LYS A 65 16.07 -6.00 -8.63
CA LYS A 65 16.76 -7.30 -8.72
C LYS A 65 16.04 -8.44 -8.00
N HIS A 66 15.26 -8.16 -6.95
CA HIS A 66 14.44 -9.17 -6.28
C HIS A 66 13.19 -9.49 -7.09
N LEU A 67 12.52 -8.44 -7.60
CA LEU A 67 11.32 -8.57 -8.41
C LEU A 67 11.57 -9.28 -9.74
N ASP A 68 12.71 -9.01 -10.40
CA ASP A 68 13.08 -9.58 -11.70
C ASP A 68 13.23 -11.11 -11.66
N LYS A 69 13.50 -11.67 -10.48
CA LYS A 69 13.63 -13.13 -10.28
C LYS A 69 12.30 -13.85 -10.14
N LEU A 70 11.22 -13.11 -9.95
CA LEU A 70 9.89 -13.67 -9.74
C LEU A 70 9.17 -13.86 -11.07
N PRO A 71 8.34 -14.92 -11.19
CA PRO A 71 7.32 -15.01 -12.23
C PRO A 71 6.42 -13.77 -12.22
N VAL A 72 5.88 -13.38 -13.38
CA VAL A 72 5.10 -12.14 -13.56
C VAL A 72 3.97 -12.00 -12.53
N GLU A 73 3.21 -13.07 -12.30
CA GLU A 73 2.13 -13.08 -11.30
C GLU A 73 2.66 -12.84 -9.87
N ALA A 74 3.64 -13.64 -9.43
CA ALA A 74 4.24 -13.49 -8.10
C ALA A 74 4.88 -12.09 -7.93
N ARG A 75 5.45 -11.53 -9.00
CA ARG A 75 5.99 -10.17 -9.03
C ARG A 75 4.90 -9.14 -8.80
N PHE A 76 3.78 -9.21 -9.54
CA PHE A 76 2.62 -8.34 -9.37
C PHE A 76 2.12 -8.33 -7.92
N TRP A 77 1.82 -9.52 -7.38
CA TRP A 77 1.30 -9.65 -6.02
C TRP A 77 2.30 -9.17 -4.96
N THR A 78 3.60 -9.38 -5.18
CA THR A 78 4.65 -8.88 -4.29
C THR A 78 4.73 -7.35 -4.30
N ILE A 79 4.66 -6.72 -5.48
CA ILE A 79 4.67 -5.26 -5.61
C ILE A 79 3.45 -4.67 -4.90
N ALA A 80 2.27 -5.23 -5.15
CA ALA A 80 1.03 -4.81 -4.52
C ALA A 80 1.08 -4.91 -2.99
N ALA A 81 1.42 -6.07 -2.45
CA ALA A 81 1.51 -6.27 -1.01
C ALA A 81 2.57 -5.37 -0.35
N ALA A 82 3.68 -5.11 -1.04
CA ALA A 82 4.72 -4.20 -0.55
C ALA A 82 4.27 -2.74 -0.57
N ALA A 83 3.53 -2.31 -1.61
CA ALA A 83 2.95 -0.98 -1.68
C ALA A 83 1.93 -0.77 -0.55
N GLN A 84 1.00 -1.72 -0.34
CA GLN A 84 0.05 -1.69 0.77
C GLN A 84 0.77 -1.56 2.12
N MET A 85 1.82 -2.38 2.35
CA MET A 85 2.61 -2.31 3.59
C MET A 85 3.25 -0.93 3.80
N ALA A 86 3.73 -0.28 2.74
CA ALA A 86 4.37 1.03 2.82
C ALA A 86 3.36 2.15 3.12
N PHE A 87 2.18 2.11 2.50
CA PHE A 87 1.10 3.05 2.78
C PHE A 87 0.54 2.88 4.20
N GLU A 88 0.25 1.64 4.63
CA GLU A 88 -0.19 1.35 6.00
C GLU A 88 0.84 1.85 7.02
N ALA A 89 2.14 1.68 6.75
CA ALA A 89 3.20 2.21 7.61
C ALA A 89 3.20 3.74 7.68
N SER A 90 2.95 4.44 6.57
CA SER A 90 2.81 5.90 6.57
C SER A 90 1.65 6.35 7.47
N ALA A 91 0.47 5.74 7.31
CA ALA A 91 -0.71 6.05 8.10
C ALA A 91 -0.49 5.81 9.61
N VAL A 92 0.14 4.68 9.98
CA VAL A 92 0.48 4.37 11.37
C VAL A 92 1.47 5.38 11.95
N ILE A 93 2.52 5.75 11.20
CA ILE A 93 3.54 6.69 11.68
C ILE A 93 2.93 8.08 11.92
N ASP A 94 2.09 8.57 11.01
CA ASP A 94 1.40 9.85 11.17
C ASP A 94 0.43 9.83 12.35
N ALA A 95 -0.38 8.78 12.47
CA ALA A 95 -1.32 8.67 13.59
C ALA A 95 -0.58 8.56 14.93
N ALA A 96 0.54 7.82 14.98
CA ALA A 96 1.38 7.75 16.18
C ALA A 96 1.93 9.12 16.59
N GLU A 97 2.34 9.96 15.62
CA GLU A 97 2.81 11.32 15.91
C GLU A 97 1.70 12.23 16.46
N ILE A 98 0.47 12.05 15.99
CA ILE A 98 -0.69 12.84 16.41
C ILE A 98 -1.17 12.42 17.80
N HIS A 99 -1.40 11.12 17.99
CA HIS A 99 -2.17 10.54 19.10
C HIS A 99 -1.32 10.05 20.26
N LEU A 100 -0.14 9.47 19.99
CA LEU A 100 0.69 8.88 21.04
C LEU A 100 1.61 9.92 21.67
N ARG A 101 1.07 10.63 22.65
CA ARG A 101 1.84 11.56 23.50
C ARG A 101 2.07 10.95 24.87
N THR A 102 3.21 11.29 25.48
CA THR A 102 3.47 10.89 26.86
C THR A 102 2.65 11.76 27.81
N GLY A 103 2.10 11.13 28.86
CA GLY A 103 1.21 11.78 29.84
C GLY A 103 -0.25 11.35 29.69
N GLY A 104 -0.98 11.29 30.81
CA GLY A 104 -2.35 10.78 30.86
C GLY A 104 -2.48 9.47 31.62
N SER A 105 -3.71 8.96 31.70
CA SER A 105 -4.00 7.69 32.37
C SER A 105 -3.80 6.51 31.42
N TYR A 106 -3.54 5.31 31.94
CA TYR A 106 -3.48 4.09 31.11
C TYR A 106 -4.75 3.87 30.28
N ARG A 107 -5.92 4.30 30.79
CA ARG A 107 -7.20 4.17 30.09
C ARG A 107 -7.30 5.07 28.86
N SER A 108 -6.84 6.32 28.95
CA SER A 108 -6.81 7.24 27.80
C SER A 108 -5.80 6.76 26.75
N MET A 109 -4.68 6.17 27.17
CA MET A 109 -3.70 5.61 26.24
C MET A 109 -4.24 4.42 25.43
N ILE A 110 -5.17 3.63 25.98
CA ILE A 110 -5.81 2.54 25.22
C ILE A 110 -6.64 3.11 24.06
N ALA A 111 -7.43 4.16 24.31
CA ALA A 111 -8.23 4.79 23.26
C ALA A 111 -7.37 5.45 22.17
N GLU A 112 -6.30 6.13 22.54
CA GLU A 112 -5.37 6.74 21.56
C GLU A 112 -4.62 5.67 20.74
N ALA A 113 -4.24 4.54 21.36
CA ALA A 113 -3.61 3.44 20.64
C ALA A 113 -4.56 2.80 19.62
N GLU A 114 -5.85 2.70 19.94
CA GLU A 114 -6.87 2.21 19.00
C GLU A 114 -6.98 3.13 17.76
N GLN A 115 -6.91 4.46 17.93
CA GLN A 115 -6.90 5.40 16.79
C GLN A 115 -5.72 5.12 15.84
N VAL A 116 -4.54 4.81 16.39
CA VAL A 116 -3.35 4.47 15.56
C VAL A 116 -3.52 3.15 14.82
N LEU A 117 -4.09 2.13 15.48
CA LEU A 117 -4.31 0.82 14.85
C LEU A 117 -5.35 0.87 13.73
N LEU A 118 -6.33 1.77 13.83
CA LEU A 118 -7.39 1.94 12.83
C LEU A 118 -7.01 2.92 11.71
N ALA A 119 -5.96 3.73 11.88
CA ALA A 119 -5.57 4.76 10.91
C ALA A 119 -5.38 4.25 9.46
N PRO A 120 -4.82 3.05 9.19
CA PRO A 120 -4.71 2.53 7.84
C PRO A 120 -6.04 2.13 7.19
N HIS A 121 -7.13 2.08 7.97
CA HIS A 121 -8.45 1.62 7.54
C HIS A 121 -9.53 2.70 7.70
N SER A 122 -9.16 3.89 8.17
CA SER A 122 -10.10 4.95 8.55
C SER A 122 -10.40 5.96 7.45
N ARG A 123 -9.83 5.80 6.25
CA ARG A 123 -9.96 6.75 5.14
C ARG A 123 -10.42 5.95 3.91
N GLU A 124 -11.55 6.35 3.31
CA GLU A 124 -12.11 5.69 2.12
C GLU A 124 -11.15 5.71 0.92
N GLU A 125 -10.33 6.76 0.80
CA GLU A 125 -9.36 6.95 -0.29
C GLU A 125 -7.96 6.36 -0.01
N VAL A 126 -7.71 5.91 1.22
CA VAL A 126 -6.38 5.47 1.63
C VAL A 126 -6.27 3.98 1.46
N ASP A 127 -5.37 3.65 0.53
CA ASP A 127 -4.44 2.54 0.65
C ASP A 127 -4.90 1.19 0.13
N TRP A 128 -5.66 1.20 -0.96
CA TRP A 128 -5.53 0.11 -1.93
C TRP A 128 -4.39 0.45 -2.91
N PRO A 129 -3.37 -0.40 -3.09
CA PRO A 129 -2.25 -0.10 -4.01
C PRO A 129 -2.68 -0.15 -5.49
N PHE A 130 -3.98 -0.25 -5.75
CA PHE A 130 -4.55 -0.39 -7.06
C PHE A 130 -5.44 0.79 -7.35
N PRO A 131 -5.37 1.38 -8.55
CA PRO A 131 -6.52 2.09 -9.07
C PRO A 131 -7.63 1.04 -9.21
N THR A 132 -8.62 1.03 -8.33
CA THR A 132 -9.90 0.43 -8.72
C THR A 132 -10.37 1.24 -9.93
N PRO A 133 -10.55 0.63 -11.12
CA PRO A 133 -11.18 1.34 -12.21
C PRO A 133 -12.51 1.88 -11.70
N SER A 134 -12.76 3.16 -11.95
CA SER A 134 -14.03 3.77 -11.57
C SER A 134 -15.16 2.89 -12.12
N PRO A 135 -16.13 2.45 -11.31
CA PRO A 135 -17.28 1.69 -11.81
C PRO A 135 -18.14 2.52 -12.77
N PHE A 136 -17.89 3.83 -12.84
CA PHE A 136 -18.48 4.76 -13.79
C PHE A 136 -17.38 5.19 -14.78
N PRO A 137 -17.51 4.90 -16.08
CA PRO A 137 -16.59 5.43 -17.08
C PRO A 137 -16.56 6.96 -16.97
N HIS A 138 -15.36 7.54 -17.00
CA HIS A 138 -15.27 9.00 -17.05
C HIS A 138 -15.80 9.45 -18.42
N PRO A 139 -16.53 10.58 -18.50
CA PRO A 139 -17.04 11.10 -19.77
C PRO A 139 -15.94 11.31 -20.83
N ASP A 140 -14.70 11.51 -20.37
CA ASP A 140 -13.52 11.74 -21.21
C ASP A 140 -12.91 10.44 -21.78
N ASP A 141 -13.36 9.25 -21.35
CA ASP A 141 -12.92 7.95 -21.90
C ASP A 141 -13.63 7.60 -23.24
N ALA A 142 -14.54 8.45 -23.72
CA ALA A 142 -15.41 8.21 -24.86
C ALA A 142 -15.00 8.94 -26.16
N GLU A 143 -13.88 9.67 -26.17
CA GLU A 143 -13.46 10.44 -27.35
C GLU A 143 -12.02 10.07 -27.73
N ASP A 144 -11.88 9.08 -28.62
CA ASP A 144 -10.77 8.97 -29.59
C ASP A 144 -11.02 7.81 -30.59
N ASP A 145 -12.24 7.77 -31.16
CA ASP A 145 -12.55 6.93 -32.33
C ASP A 145 -13.29 7.78 -33.40
N GLU A 146 -12.59 8.76 -34.00
CA GLU A 146 -12.92 9.31 -35.34
C GLU A 146 -11.66 9.55 -36.18
#